data_AF-A0A955GMJ6-F1
#
_entry.id   AF-A0A955GMJ6-F1
#
_cell.length_a   1.000
_cell.length_b   1.000
_cell.length_c   1.000
_cell.angle_alpha   90.00
_cell.angle_beta   90.00
_cell.angle_gamma   90.00
#
_symmetry.space_group_name_H-M   'P 1'
#
loop_
_entity.id
_entity.type
_entity.pdbx_description
1 polymer ?
#
loop_
_entity_poly.entity_id
_entity_poly.type
_entity_poly.pdbx_seq_one_letter_code
_entity_poly.pdbx_strand_id
1 'polypeptide(L)'
;MKILSIRTDQPEAYLGLWNGRQMLTEKTWPAHRELSNTIHHQIEAILAKSDLSLSDIDGLLVFKGPGSFTGLRISAAVFNSLAFALNCPIVGTSGNNWQEQGIDLLISGKNEQVVVPDYGADANISSPKK
;
A
#
# COMPACT_ATOMS: atom_id res chain seq x y z
N MET A 1 -7.44 0.37 -16.12
CA MET A 1 -6.34 0.24 -15.15
C MET A 1 -6.93 0.12 -13.76
N LYS A 2 -6.96 -1.08 -13.19
CA LYS A 2 -7.37 -1.33 -11.81
C LYS A 2 -6.19 -1.11 -10.88
N ILE A 3 -6.34 -0.22 -9.90
CA ILE A 3 -5.26 0.15 -8.98
C ILE A 3 -5.71 -0.17 -7.56
N LEU A 4 -4.87 -0.87 -6.81
CA LEU A 4 -5.07 -1.10 -5.37
C LEU A 4 -4.13 -0.19 -4.59
N SER A 5 -4.67 0.58 -3.65
CA SER A 5 -3.90 1.48 -2.79
C SER A 5 -3.98 1.08 -1.32
N ILE A 6 -2.90 1.26 -0.56
CA ILE A 6 -2.85 0.98 0.88
C ILE A 6 -2.22 2.11 1.68
N ARG A 7 -2.75 2.35 2.88
CA ARG A 7 -2.19 3.28 3.85
C ARG A 7 -2.28 2.70 5.27
N THR A 8 -1.16 2.73 6.00
CA THR A 8 -0.99 2.06 7.30
C THR A 8 -0.10 2.86 8.27
N ASP A 9 -0.08 4.19 8.12
CA ASP A 9 0.65 5.09 9.01
C ASP A 9 -0.03 5.30 10.37
N GLN A 10 -1.34 5.01 10.46
CA GLN A 10 -2.19 5.19 11.64
C GLN A 10 -2.62 3.84 12.26
N PRO A 11 -3.28 3.82 13.44
CA PRO A 11 -3.81 2.60 14.04
C PRO A 11 -4.81 1.84 13.15
N GLU A 12 -5.55 2.57 12.33
CA GLU A 12 -6.42 2.03 11.28
C GLU A 12 -5.66 1.91 9.96
N ALA A 13 -5.86 0.78 9.28
CA ALA A 13 -5.39 0.60 7.92
C ALA A 13 -6.50 0.95 6.94
N TYR A 14 -6.07 1.40 5.76
CA TYR A 14 -6.92 1.82 4.66
C TYR A 14 -6.53 1.07 3.39
N LEU A 15 -7.53 0.60 2.65
CA LEU A 15 -7.41 0.09 1.28
C LEU A 15 -8.35 0.86 0.36
N GLY A 16 -7.86 1.25 -0.82
CA GLY A 16 -8.67 1.85 -1.88
C GLY A 16 -8.56 1.03 -3.16
N LEU A 17 -9.67 0.87 -3.87
CA LEU A 17 -9.72 0.20 -5.17
C LEU A 17 -10.22 1.20 -6.22
N TRP A 18 -9.45 1.34 -7.30
CA TRP A 18 -9.66 2.37 -8.30
C TRP A 18 -9.76 1.78 -9.70
N ASN A 19 -10.49 2.49 -10.57
CA ASN A 19 -10.47 2.28 -12.01
C ASN A 19 -9.98 3.56 -12.70
N GLY A 20 -8.69 3.60 -13.03
CA GLY A 20 -8.02 4.83 -13.43
C GLY A 20 -8.09 5.85 -12.29
N ARG A 21 -8.77 6.99 -12.54
CA ARG A 21 -8.96 8.07 -11.57
C ARG A 21 -10.23 7.93 -10.72
N GLN A 22 -11.10 6.97 -11.05
CA GLN A 22 -12.37 6.79 -10.36
C GLN A 22 -12.19 5.81 -9.19
N MET A 23 -12.56 6.22 -7.98
CA MET A 23 -12.67 5.31 -6.85
C MET A 23 -13.86 4.36 -7.07
N LEU A 24 -13.63 3.05 -6.98
CA LEU A 24 -14.68 2.04 -7.00
C LEU A 24 -15.21 1.77 -5.59
N THR A 25 -14.29 1.52 -4.66
CA THR A 25 -14.62 1.24 -3.26
C THR A 25 -13.40 1.44 -2.38
N GLU A 26 -13.62 1.63 -1.09
CA GLU A 26 -12.58 1.71 -0.09
C GLU A 26 -12.96 0.92 1.16
N LYS A 27 -11.95 0.62 1.98
CA LYS A 27 -12.13 -0.10 3.23
C LYS A 27 -11.14 0.41 4.26
N THR A 28 -11.67 0.79 5.42
CA THR A 28 -10.90 1.09 6.61
C THR A 28 -11.19 0.03 7.66
N TRP A 29 -10.16 -0.40 8.40
CA TRP A 29 -10.33 -1.29 9.53
C TRP A 29 -9.25 -1.07 10.59
N PRO A 30 -9.55 -1.36 11.87
CA PRO A 30 -8.53 -1.37 12.92
C PRO A 30 -7.53 -2.50 12.64
N ALA A 31 -6.27 -2.13 12.39
CA ALA A 31 -5.23 -3.10 12.04
C ALA A 31 -4.21 -3.26 13.17
N HIS A 32 -3.80 -2.16 13.81
CA HIS A 32 -2.85 -2.12 14.93
C HIS A 32 -1.77 -3.23 14.90
N ARG A 33 -1.79 -4.19 15.84
CA ARG A 33 -0.84 -5.32 15.93
C ARG A 33 -1.20 -6.51 15.02
N GLU A 34 -2.40 -6.51 14.46
CA GLU A 34 -2.99 -7.59 13.65
C GLU A 34 -2.89 -7.32 12.14
N LEU A 35 -2.20 -6.25 11.72
CA LEU A 35 -2.09 -5.89 10.29
C LEU A 35 -1.58 -7.06 9.45
N SER A 36 -0.55 -7.78 9.92
CA SER A 36 0.00 -8.94 9.21
C SER A 36 -1.02 -10.06 9.00
N ASN A 37 -1.93 -10.25 9.96
CA ASN A 37 -2.94 -11.31 9.93
C ASN A 37 -4.17 -10.90 9.12
N THR A 38 -4.47 -9.60 9.07
CA THR A 38 -5.70 -9.09 8.45
C THR A 38 -5.51 -8.65 7.00
N ILE A 39 -4.34 -8.13 6.62
CA ILE A 39 -4.12 -7.47 5.32
C ILE A 39 -4.57 -8.31 4.12
N HIS A 40 -4.22 -9.60 4.08
CA HIS A 40 -4.54 -10.46 2.94
C HIS A 40 -6.07 -10.65 2.79
N HIS A 41 -6.75 -10.99 3.88
CA HIS A 41 -8.22 -11.12 3.90
C HIS A 41 -8.91 -9.81 3.50
N GLN A 42 -8.37 -8.66 3.89
CA GLN A 42 -8.97 -7.37 3.53
C GLN A 42 -8.79 -7.03 2.04
N ILE A 43 -7.66 -7.42 1.45
CA ILE A 43 -7.42 -7.30 0.00
C ILE A 43 -8.39 -8.20 -0.77
N GLU A 44 -8.55 -9.46 -0.38
CA GLU A 44 -9.52 -10.35 -1.03
C GLU A 44 -10.95 -9.81 -0.89
N ALA A 45 -11.32 -9.35 0.30
CA ALA A 45 -12.67 -8.85 0.57
C ALA A 45 -13.00 -7.57 -0.22
N ILE A 46 -12.05 -6.66 -0.44
CA ILE A 46 -12.32 -5.45 -1.23
C ILE A 46 -12.42 -5.75 -2.73
N LEU A 47 -11.64 -6.72 -3.23
CA LEU A 47 -11.69 -7.15 -4.63
C LEU A 47 -12.98 -7.92 -4.93
N ALA A 48 -13.36 -8.85 -4.06
CA ALA A 48 -14.59 -9.64 -4.21
C ALA A 48 -15.85 -8.77 -4.23
N LYS A 49 -15.86 -7.63 -3.51
CA LYS A 49 -16.98 -6.66 -3.57
C LYS A 49 -17.18 -6.01 -4.94
N SER A 50 -16.16 -6.06 -5.80
CA SER A 50 -16.20 -5.51 -7.16
C SER A 50 -16.13 -6.61 -8.22
N ASP A 51 -16.36 -7.88 -7.86
CA ASP A 51 -16.23 -9.05 -8.72
C ASP A 51 -14.83 -9.15 -9.38
N LEU A 52 -13.80 -8.72 -8.65
CA LEU A 52 -12.40 -8.76 -9.10
C LEU A 52 -11.59 -9.75 -8.27
N SER A 53 -10.45 -10.13 -8.84
CA SER A 53 -9.42 -10.98 -8.26
C SER A 53 -8.06 -10.26 -8.28
N LEU A 54 -7.04 -10.84 -7.65
CA LEU A 54 -5.68 -10.28 -7.66
C LEU A 54 -5.11 -10.16 -9.08
N SER A 55 -5.45 -11.07 -9.99
CA SER A 55 -4.99 -11.03 -11.37
C SER A 55 -5.58 -9.89 -12.20
N ASP A 56 -6.64 -9.23 -11.72
CA ASP A 56 -7.23 -8.09 -12.39
C ASP A 56 -6.54 -6.77 -12.04
N ILE A 57 -5.54 -6.79 -11.14
CA ILE A 57 -4.86 -5.60 -10.66
C ILE A 57 -3.72 -5.20 -11.60
N ASP A 58 -3.84 -4.01 -12.17
CA ASP A 58 -2.89 -3.44 -13.13
C ASP A 58 -1.81 -2.59 -12.45
N GLY A 59 -1.97 -2.22 -11.18
CA GLY A 59 -0.99 -1.40 -10.48
C GLY A 59 -1.23 -1.28 -8.98
N LEU A 60 -0.16 -0.99 -8.25
CA LEU A 60 -0.14 -0.93 -6.80
C LEU A 60 0.37 0.43 -6.31
N LEU A 61 -0.30 0.96 -5.28
CA LEU A 61 0.01 2.25 -4.69
C LEU A 61 0.16 2.12 -3.18
N VAL A 62 1.31 2.53 -2.64
CA VAL A 62 1.59 2.47 -1.21
C VAL A 62 1.80 3.87 -0.67
N PHE A 63 1.10 4.22 0.42
CA PHE A 63 1.50 5.36 1.23
C PHE A 63 2.81 5.02 1.94
N LYS A 64 3.92 5.59 1.50
CA LYS A 64 5.25 5.20 2.00
C LYS A 64 5.64 5.87 3.31
N GLY A 65 4.89 6.87 3.78
CA GLY A 65 5.15 7.56 5.05
C GLY A 65 5.30 9.08 4.94
N PRO A 66 5.70 9.77 6.02
CA PRO A 66 6.13 9.21 7.31
C PRO A 66 4.97 8.60 8.12
N GLY A 67 5.28 7.74 9.10
CA GLY A 67 4.25 7.07 9.91
C GLY A 67 4.72 5.85 10.70
N SER A 68 3.76 5.01 11.11
CA SER A 68 3.99 3.75 11.84
C SER A 68 5.07 2.87 11.21
N PHE A 69 6.19 2.68 11.92
CA PHE A 69 7.32 1.87 11.47
C PHE A 69 6.90 0.46 11.05
N THR A 70 6.17 -0.22 11.94
CA THR A 70 5.67 -1.59 11.69
C THR A 70 4.65 -1.61 10.57
N GLY A 71 3.70 -0.67 10.57
CA GLY A 71 2.63 -0.62 9.57
C GLY A 71 3.17 -0.44 8.16
N LEU A 72 3.98 0.61 7.96
CA LEU A 72 4.58 0.94 6.67
C LEU A 72 5.50 -0.17 6.14
N ARG A 73 6.25 -0.83 7.03
CA ARG A 73 7.13 -1.95 6.64
C ARG A 73 6.32 -3.16 6.18
N ILE A 74 5.25 -3.51 6.88
CA ILE A 74 4.39 -4.63 6.51
C ILE A 74 3.69 -4.34 5.18
N SER A 75 3.08 -3.16 5.01
CA SER A 75 2.37 -2.83 3.77
C SER A 75 3.30 -2.78 2.57
N ALA A 76 4.48 -2.15 2.69
CA ALA A 76 5.47 -2.13 1.62
C ALA A 76 5.96 -3.54 1.25
N ALA A 77 6.25 -4.41 2.24
CA ALA A 77 6.68 -5.78 1.98
C ALA A 77 5.60 -6.59 1.22
N VAL A 78 4.34 -6.49 1.66
CA VAL A 78 3.21 -7.18 1.02
C VAL A 78 2.99 -6.65 -0.39
N PHE A 79 2.92 -5.34 -0.59
CA PHE A 79 2.64 -4.75 -1.90
C PHE A 79 3.80 -4.93 -2.89
N ASN A 80 5.06 -4.85 -2.45
CA ASN A 80 6.20 -5.19 -3.30
C ASN A 80 6.15 -6.66 -3.75
N SER A 81 5.78 -7.57 -2.84
CA SER A 81 5.64 -9.00 -3.17
C SER A 81 4.50 -9.25 -4.17
N LEU A 82 3.38 -8.54 -4.00
CA LEU A 82 2.27 -8.59 -4.96
C LEU A 82 2.67 -8.00 -6.32
N ALA A 83 3.37 -6.87 -6.35
CA ALA A 83 3.85 -6.24 -7.59
C ALA A 83 4.72 -7.22 -8.39
N PHE A 84 5.64 -7.89 -7.69
CA PHE A 84 6.50 -8.90 -8.26
C PHE A 84 5.70 -10.11 -8.79
N ALA A 85 4.79 -10.65 -7.98
CA ALA A 85 3.99 -11.83 -8.36
C ALA A 85 3.04 -11.57 -9.53
N LEU A 86 2.45 -10.37 -9.59
CA LEU A 86 1.51 -9.95 -10.64
C LEU A 86 2.21 -9.33 -11.84
N ASN A 87 3.52 -9.09 -11.76
CA ASN A 87 4.30 -8.36 -12.76
C ASN A 87 3.66 -7.01 -13.13
N CYS A 88 3.20 -6.27 -12.12
CA CYS A 88 2.53 -4.98 -12.27
C CYS A 88 3.34 -3.82 -11.64
N PRO A 89 3.19 -2.59 -12.13
CA PRO A 89 3.89 -1.43 -11.59
C PRO A 89 3.47 -1.12 -10.15
N ILE A 90 4.44 -0.65 -9.37
CA ILE A 90 4.21 -0.15 -8.01
C ILE A 90 4.85 1.22 -7.81
N VAL A 91 4.18 2.11 -7.08
CA VAL A 91 4.71 3.43 -6.70
C VAL A 91 4.44 3.74 -5.23
N GLY A 92 5.33 4.53 -4.63
CA GLY A 92 5.29 4.91 -3.22
C GLY A 92 5.21 6.43 -3.06
N THR A 93 4.07 6.94 -2.59
CA THR A 93 3.83 8.38 -2.41
C THR A 93 3.51 8.74 -0.96
N SER A 94 3.55 10.03 -0.67
CA SER A 94 3.48 10.59 0.68
C SER A 94 2.64 11.87 0.68
N GLY A 95 2.33 12.39 1.88
CA GLY A 95 1.58 13.64 2.05
C GLY A 95 0.07 13.51 1.83
N ASN A 96 -0.63 14.65 1.83
CA ASN A 96 -2.10 14.66 1.81
C ASN A 96 -2.70 14.18 0.48
N ASN A 97 -2.05 14.50 -0.65
CA ASN A 97 -2.53 14.17 -1.99
C ASN A 97 -1.89 12.88 -2.55
N TRP A 98 -1.42 11.99 -1.67
CA TRP A 98 -0.68 10.79 -2.05
C TRP A 98 -1.45 9.91 -3.04
N GLN A 99 -2.78 9.85 -2.93
CA GLN A 99 -3.64 9.05 -3.82
C GLN A 99 -3.62 9.59 -5.24
N GLU A 100 -3.98 10.87 -5.42
CA GLU A 100 -3.96 11.53 -6.74
C GLU A 100 -2.58 11.46 -7.38
N GLN A 101 -1.54 11.82 -6.63
CA GLN A 101 -0.16 11.77 -7.13
C GLN A 101 0.25 10.35 -7.54
N GLY A 102 -0.08 9.35 -6.72
CA GLY A 102 0.26 7.96 -6.99
C GLY A 102 -0.47 7.39 -8.20
N ILE A 103 -1.77 7.69 -8.33
CA ILE A 103 -2.58 7.31 -9.49
C ILE A 103 -2.03 7.97 -10.76
N ASP A 104 -1.68 9.25 -10.71
CA ASP A 104 -1.09 9.97 -11.84
C ASP A 104 0.22 9.33 -12.30
N LEU A 105 1.09 8.98 -11.36
CA LEU A 105 2.36 8.31 -11.65
C LEU A 105 2.12 6.95 -12.34
N LEU A 106 1.21 6.14 -11.81
CA LEU A 106 0.87 4.83 -12.41
C LEU A 106 0.29 4.97 -13.82
N ILE A 107 -0.65 5.90 -14.02
CA ILE A 107 -1.24 6.16 -15.34
C ILE A 107 -0.19 6.69 -16.33
N SER A 108 0.79 7.46 -15.86
CA SER A 108 1.91 7.94 -16.68
C SER A 108 2.94 6.87 -17.05
N GLY A 109 2.79 5.63 -16.55
CA GLY A 109 3.70 4.52 -16.78
C GLY A 109 4.90 4.47 -15.83
N LYS A 110 4.88 5.20 -14.72
CA LYS A 110 5.93 5.13 -13.69
C LYS A 110 5.86 3.80 -12.96
N ASN A 111 7.03 3.21 -12.71
CA ASN A 111 7.20 2.03 -11.88
C ASN A 111 8.48 2.19 -11.04
N GLU A 112 8.35 2.19 -9.72
CA GLU A 112 9.51 2.24 -8.80
C GLU A 112 10.16 0.86 -8.61
N GLN A 113 9.53 -0.21 -9.10
CA GLN A 113 9.88 -1.64 -8.90
C GLN A 113 9.79 -2.11 -7.44
N VAL A 114 10.29 -1.30 -6.51
CA VAL A 114 10.28 -1.56 -5.07
C VAL A 114 10.01 -0.26 -4.32
N VAL A 115 8.98 -0.24 -3.49
CA VAL A 115 8.71 0.86 -2.56
C VAL A 115 9.42 0.63 -1.24
N VAL A 116 10.17 1.64 -0.80
CA VAL A 116 10.84 1.67 0.49
C VAL A 116 10.08 2.63 1.43
N PRO A 117 9.70 2.19 2.65
CA PRO A 117 9.09 3.07 3.64
C PRO A 117 9.99 4.24 4.04
N ASP A 118 9.35 5.39 4.26
CA ASP A 118 9.90 6.54 4.97
C ASP A 118 9.33 6.57 6.38
N TYR A 119 10.21 6.54 7.39
CA TYR A 119 9.81 6.55 8.80
C TYR A 119 9.81 7.96 9.41
N GLY A 120 10.29 8.97 8.69
CA GLY A 120 10.34 10.36 9.14
C GLY A 120 11.35 10.66 10.27
N ALA A 121 12.18 9.69 10.64
CA ALA A 121 13.23 9.84 11.65
C ALA A 121 14.41 8.91 11.37
N ASP A 122 15.59 9.30 11.84
CA ASP A 122 16.77 8.44 11.80
C ASP A 122 16.59 7.17 12.63
N ALA A 123 17.34 6.12 12.26
CA ALA A 123 17.32 4.87 12.98
C ALA A 123 17.79 5.06 14.43
N ASN A 124 16.89 4.82 15.39
CA ASN A 124 17.23 4.74 16.81
C ASN A 124 17.92 3.41 17.11
N ILE A 125 19.22 3.33 16.79
CA ILE A 125 20.05 2.15 17.02
C ILE A 125 20.46 2.11 18.50
N SER A 126 19.98 1.09 19.24
CA SER A 126 20.46 0.84 20.59
C SER A 126 21.92 0.40 20.57
N SER A 127 22.72 0.88 21.52
CA SER A 127 24.12 0.45 21.62
C SER A 127 24.18 -1.08 21.84
N PRO A 128 25.14 -1.79 21.20
CA PRO A 128 25.33 -3.21 21.44
C PRO A 128 25.52 -3.47 22.94
N LYS A 129 24.75 -4.40 23.51
CA LYS A 129 25.02 -4.87 24.87
C LYS A 129 26.32 -5.69 24.82
N LYS A 130 27.34 -5.24 25.55
CA LYS A 130 28.59 -5.98 25.78
C LYS A 130 28.33 -7.28 26.51
#